data_AF-A0A420I7C8-F1
#
_entry.id   AF-A0A420I7C8-F1
#
_cell.length_a   1.000
_cell.length_b   1.000
_cell.length_c   1.000
_cell.angle_alpha   90.00
_cell.angle_beta   90.00
_cell.angle_gamma   90.00
#
_symmetry.space_group_name_H-M   'P 1'
#
loop_
_entity.id
_entity.type
_entity.pdbx_description
1 polymer ?
#
loop_
_entity_poly.entity_id
_entity_poly.type
_entity_poly.pdbx_seq_one_letter_code
_entity_poly.pdbx_strand_id
1 'polypeptide(L)'
;MATEGAVEMADYDKVGLYKGNQPASRWLARLSREMKRVRRDSSPEDFFEAVEILFEDSAANWLDSSAQFKSALQSEFPAKSLVGRDKRNLQEDIGSFSQETEEPLSSYYDRAQELLRRSYGRDARTNGSSPLSPIEAVVLSGIVSVRN
;
A
#
# COMPACT_ATOMS: atom_id res chain seq x y z
N MET A 1 -22.43 -28.64 7.57
CA MET A 1 -22.32 -27.35 6.86
C MET A 1 -21.73 -26.35 7.84
N ALA A 2 -20.43 -26.13 7.77
CA ALA A 2 -19.76 -25.11 8.57
C ALA A 2 -19.96 -23.77 7.87
N THR A 3 -20.57 -22.82 8.54
CA THR A 3 -20.61 -21.42 8.12
C THR A 3 -19.18 -20.91 8.08
N GLU A 4 -18.66 -20.61 6.90
CA GLU A 4 -17.46 -19.80 6.72
C GLU A 4 -17.69 -18.49 7.47
N GLY A 5 -17.07 -18.35 8.65
CA GLY A 5 -17.09 -17.12 9.40
C GLY A 5 -16.42 -16.07 8.54
N ALA A 6 -17.17 -15.01 8.20
CA ALA A 6 -16.61 -13.85 7.52
C ALA A 6 -15.34 -13.44 8.26
N VAL A 7 -14.18 -13.51 7.59
CA VAL A 7 -12.92 -13.04 8.13
C VAL A 7 -13.10 -11.54 8.30
N GLU A 8 -13.45 -11.12 9.52
CA GLU A 8 -13.46 -9.71 9.87
C GLU A 8 -12.05 -9.19 9.55
N MET A 9 -11.94 -8.08 8.84
CA MET A 9 -10.66 -7.47 8.48
C MET A 9 -10.39 -6.28 9.38
N ALA A 10 -9.10 -6.01 9.64
CA ALA A 10 -8.70 -4.86 10.44
C ALA A 10 -9.20 -3.59 9.74
N ASP A 11 -9.92 -2.77 10.50
CA ASP A 11 -10.47 -1.51 10.02
C ASP A 11 -9.38 -0.44 10.11
N TYR A 12 -8.56 -0.37 9.06
CA TYR A 12 -7.43 0.53 9.01
C TYR A 12 -7.83 2.01 8.95
N ASP A 13 -9.06 2.32 8.52
CA ASP A 13 -9.61 3.68 8.56
C ASP A 13 -9.77 4.18 10.01
N LYS A 14 -10.08 3.28 10.97
CA LYS A 14 -10.14 3.62 12.39
C LYS A 14 -8.77 3.87 13.03
N VAL A 15 -7.71 3.24 12.51
CA VAL A 15 -6.33 3.48 12.97
C VAL A 15 -5.84 4.82 12.46
N GLY A 16 -6.17 5.13 11.20
CA GLY A 16 -5.78 6.35 10.50
C GLY A 16 -4.31 6.34 10.07
N LEU A 17 -3.96 7.23 9.14
CA LEU A 17 -2.61 7.32 8.58
C LEU A 17 -1.65 8.00 9.56
N TYR A 18 -0.39 7.55 9.55
CA TYR A 18 0.69 8.14 10.32
C TYR A 18 1.54 9.06 9.44
N LYS A 19 1.42 10.37 9.66
CA LYS A 19 2.17 11.41 8.92
C LYS A 19 3.42 11.90 9.64
N GLY A 20 3.63 11.50 10.90
CA GLY A 20 4.74 11.97 11.76
C GLY A 20 4.41 13.18 12.64
N ASN A 21 3.16 13.64 12.66
CA ASN A 21 2.70 14.79 13.45
C ASN A 21 2.08 14.42 14.80
N GLN A 22 1.97 13.13 15.11
CA GLN A 22 1.45 12.60 16.36
C GLN A 22 2.48 11.66 17.00
N PRO A 23 2.43 11.41 18.32
CA PRO A 23 3.32 10.46 18.95
C PRO A 23 3.15 9.05 18.37
N ALA A 24 4.22 8.50 17.79
CA ALA A 24 4.24 7.17 17.18
C ALA A 24 3.71 6.08 18.13
N SER A 25 4.08 6.14 19.41
CA SER A 25 3.64 5.18 20.44
C SER A 25 2.12 5.12 20.59
N ARG A 26 1.45 6.27 20.56
CA ARG A 26 -0.01 6.35 20.68
C ARG A 26 -0.71 5.80 19.44
N TRP A 27 -0.13 6.03 18.26
CA TRP A 27 -0.64 5.50 17.01
C TRP A 27 -0.45 3.97 16.91
N LEU A 28 0.74 3.46 17.25
CA LEU A 28 1.04 2.02 17.28
C LEU A 28 0.13 1.27 18.28
N ALA A 29 -0.19 1.88 19.42
CA ALA A 29 -1.12 1.28 20.38
C ALA A 29 -2.54 1.13 19.81
N ARG A 30 -2.99 2.07 18.96
CA ARG A 30 -4.28 1.97 18.26
C ARG A 30 -4.26 0.85 17.22
N LEU A 31 -3.21 0.79 16.41
CA LEU A 31 -3.02 -0.27 15.43
C LEU A 31 -3.02 -1.65 16.10
N SER A 32 -2.25 -1.82 17.18
CA SER A 32 -2.18 -3.07 17.94
C SER A 32 -3.55 -3.47 18.51
N ARG A 33 -4.34 -2.50 18.98
CA ARG A 33 -5.69 -2.76 19.49
C ARG A 33 -6.65 -3.22 18.40
N GLU A 34 -6.64 -2.55 17.25
CA GLU A 34 -7.50 -2.91 16.12
C GLU A 34 -7.14 -4.28 15.53
N MET A 35 -5.84 -4.56 15.38
CA MET A 35 -5.38 -5.88 14.95
C MET A 35 -5.78 -6.99 15.92
N LYS A 36 -5.62 -6.76 17.24
CA LYS A 36 -6.08 -7.72 18.27
C LYS A 36 -7.59 -7.93 18.30
N ARG A 37 -8.39 -6.91 17.94
CA ARG A 37 -9.85 -7.04 17.87
C ARG A 37 -10.25 -8.06 16.82
N VAL A 38 -9.56 -8.02 15.69
CA VAL A 38 -9.95 -8.74 14.48
C VAL A 38 -9.24 -10.09 14.34
N ARG A 39 -7.96 -10.15 14.69
CA ARG A 39 -7.16 -11.37 14.69
C ARG A 39 -6.37 -11.47 15.98
N ARG A 40 -6.75 -12.44 16.81
CA ARG A 40 -5.96 -12.82 18.00
C ARG A 40 -4.55 -13.29 17.64
N ASP A 41 -4.39 -13.81 16.43
CA ASP A 41 -3.17 -14.49 15.97
C ASP A 41 -2.39 -13.62 14.97
N SER A 42 -2.59 -12.29 14.98
CA SER A 42 -1.86 -11.36 14.12
C SER A 42 -0.36 -11.57 14.32
N SER A 43 0.33 -11.98 13.26
CA SER A 43 1.75 -12.25 13.35
C SER A 43 2.53 -10.92 13.42
N PRO A 44 3.76 -10.92 13.96
CA PRO A 44 4.60 -9.73 13.94
C PRO A 44 4.79 -9.17 12.52
N GLU A 45 4.82 -10.04 11.51
CA GLU A 45 4.92 -9.69 10.09
C GLU A 45 3.71 -8.90 9.61
N ASP A 46 2.49 -9.36 9.91
CA ASP A 46 1.24 -8.65 9.57
C ASP A 46 1.24 -7.24 10.20
N PHE A 47 1.75 -7.13 11.43
CA PHE A 47 1.86 -5.85 12.14
C PHE A 47 2.81 -4.87 11.43
N PHE A 48 4.02 -5.32 11.06
CA PHE A 48 4.97 -4.47 10.35
C PHE A 48 4.51 -4.10 8.94
N GLU A 49 3.82 -5.01 8.25
CA GLU A 49 3.21 -4.74 6.94
C GLU A 49 2.17 -3.60 7.03
N ALA A 50 1.31 -3.63 8.05
CA ALA A 50 0.38 -2.53 8.30
C ALA A 50 1.08 -1.22 8.67
N VAL A 51 2.19 -1.27 9.42
CA VAL A 51 2.99 -0.07 9.71
C VAL A 51 3.55 0.55 8.43
N GLU A 52 4.07 -0.27 7.51
CA GLU A 52 4.60 0.21 6.22
C GLU A 52 3.49 0.85 5.36
N ILE A 53 2.30 0.24 5.31
CA ILE A 53 1.17 0.73 4.52
C ILE A 53 0.60 2.04 5.06
N LEU A 54 0.49 2.18 6.38
CA LEU A 54 -0.21 3.29 7.00
C LEU A 54 0.68 4.51 7.23
N PHE A 55 1.98 4.40 6.97
CA PHE A 55 2.88 5.54 6.95
C PHE A 55 2.67 6.35 5.67
N GLU A 56 2.49 7.65 5.83
CA GLU A 56 2.24 8.58 4.72
C GLU A 56 3.17 9.81 4.82
N ASP A 57 3.28 10.56 3.71
CA ASP A 57 3.99 11.83 3.63
C ASP A 57 5.45 11.75 4.18
N SER A 58 5.79 12.64 5.12
CA SER A 58 7.10 12.71 5.76
C SER A 58 7.47 11.44 6.50
N ALA A 59 6.51 10.72 7.08
CA ALA A 59 6.79 9.48 7.78
C ALA A 59 7.15 8.36 6.81
N ALA A 60 6.43 8.25 5.69
CA ALA A 60 6.76 7.30 4.63
C ALA A 60 8.15 7.56 4.05
N ASN A 61 8.50 8.82 3.79
CA ASN A 61 9.81 9.20 3.30
C ASN A 61 10.92 8.86 4.31
N TRP A 62 10.69 9.10 5.59
CA TRP A 62 11.61 8.71 6.65
C TRP A 62 11.81 7.18 6.69
N LEU A 63 10.73 6.42 6.61
CA LEU A 63 10.76 4.95 6.60
C LEU A 63 11.55 4.42 5.39
N ASP A 64 11.30 4.98 4.20
CA ASP A 64 12.00 4.64 2.96
C ASP A 64 13.51 4.97 3.07
N SER A 65 13.88 6.03 3.79
CA SER A 65 15.28 6.46 3.98
C SER A 65 16.01 5.75 5.13
N SER A 66 15.28 5.10 6.04
CA SER A 66 15.84 4.49 7.24
C SER A 66 16.43 3.10 6.94
N ALA A 67 17.73 3.09 6.61
CA ALA A 67 18.49 1.85 6.43
C ALA A 67 18.44 0.96 7.69
N GLN A 68 18.44 1.56 8.88
CA GLN A 68 18.36 0.84 10.16
C GLN A 68 17.04 0.09 10.31
N PHE A 69 15.92 0.71 9.94
CA PHE A 69 14.61 0.06 10.00
C PHE A 69 14.54 -1.14 9.03
N LYS A 70 15.06 -0.95 7.81
CA LYS A 70 15.13 -2.02 6.80
C LYS A 70 16.01 -3.18 7.24
N SER A 71 17.19 -2.90 7.80
CA SER A 71 18.09 -3.94 8.32
C SER A 71 17.52 -4.68 9.52
N ALA A 72 16.85 -4.00 10.45
CA ALA A 72 16.19 -4.63 11.58
C ALA A 72 15.07 -5.58 11.12
N LEU A 73 14.23 -5.15 10.18
CA LEU A 73 13.18 -5.98 9.59
C LEU A 73 13.74 -7.23 8.89
N GLN A 74 14.82 -7.09 8.14
CA GLN A 74 15.45 -8.22 7.45
C GLN A 74 16.10 -9.22 8.41
N SER A 75 16.69 -8.72 9.50
CA SER A 75 17.29 -9.56 10.53
C SER A 75 16.24 -10.39 11.27
N GLU A 76 15.09 -9.78 11.59
CA GLU A 76 14.01 -10.44 12.34
C GLU A 76 13.12 -11.31 11.43
N PHE A 77 12.95 -10.93 10.15
CA PHE A 77 12.05 -11.60 9.21
C PHE A 77 12.73 -11.91 7.85
N PRO A 78 13.68 -12.86 7.81
CA PRO A 78 14.45 -13.17 6.60
C PRO A 78 13.61 -13.78 5.47
N ALA A 79 12.46 -14.40 5.78
CA ALA A 79 11.57 -15.04 4.80
C ALA A 79 10.86 -14.03 3.86
N LYS A 80 10.74 -12.77 4.27
CA LYS A 80 10.21 -11.68 3.46
C LYS A 80 11.28 -10.60 3.28
N SER A 81 12.41 -10.97 2.67
CA SER A 81 13.42 -10.02 2.22
C SER A 81 12.76 -8.90 1.39
N LEU A 82 12.47 -7.77 2.04
CA LEU A 82 12.11 -6.51 1.37
C LEU A 82 13.32 -5.94 0.59
N VAL A 83 14.50 -6.59 0.68
CA VAL A 83 15.63 -6.39 -0.26
C VAL A 83 15.20 -6.94 -1.61
N GLY A 84 14.78 -6.04 -2.48
CA GLY A 84 14.37 -6.35 -3.85
C GLY A 84 13.37 -5.35 -4.43
N ARG A 85 12.77 -4.46 -3.62
CA ARG A 85 11.92 -3.37 -4.14
C ARG A 85 12.77 -2.20 -4.65
N ASP A 86 13.48 -2.40 -5.75
CA ASP A 86 13.95 -1.27 -6.55
C ASP A 86 12.67 -0.61 -7.11
N LYS A 87 12.31 0.59 -6.64
CA LYS A 87 11.14 1.35 -7.15
C LYS A 87 11.16 1.47 -8.68
N ARG A 88 12.37 1.42 -9.28
CA ARG A 88 12.59 1.37 -10.72
C ARG A 88 12.01 0.11 -11.37
N ASN A 89 12.20 -1.05 -10.75
CA ASN A 89 11.61 -2.31 -11.22
C ASN A 89 10.08 -2.26 -11.15
N LEU A 90 9.49 -1.66 -10.13
CA LEU A 90 8.03 -1.62 -10.01
C LEU A 90 7.35 -0.82 -11.13
N GLN A 91 7.97 0.28 -11.56
CA GLN A 91 7.43 1.11 -12.64
C GLN A 91 7.59 0.42 -14.01
N GLU A 92 8.68 -0.31 -14.20
CA GLU A 92 8.91 -1.17 -15.37
C GLU A 92 7.97 -2.40 -15.37
N ASP A 93 7.76 -3.03 -14.21
CA ASP A 93 6.82 -4.13 -14.00
C ASP A 93 5.40 -3.70 -14.37
N ILE A 94 4.96 -2.50 -13.97
CA ILE A 94 3.64 -1.94 -14.32
C ILE A 94 3.55 -1.65 -15.82
N GLY A 95 4.58 -1.03 -16.41
CA GLY A 95 4.58 -0.66 -17.83
C GLY A 95 4.63 -1.86 -18.78
N SER A 96 5.20 -2.98 -18.33
CA SER A 96 5.30 -4.23 -19.09
C SER A 96 4.26 -5.28 -18.66
N PHE A 97 3.34 -4.95 -17.75
CA PHE A 97 2.38 -5.91 -17.22
C PHE A 97 1.35 -6.30 -18.28
N SER A 98 1.43 -7.54 -18.74
CA SER A 98 0.47 -8.15 -19.65
C SER A 98 0.29 -9.63 -19.32
N GLN A 99 -0.86 -10.19 -19.69
CA GLN A 99 -1.10 -11.63 -19.60
C GLN A 99 -0.19 -12.35 -20.60
N GLU A 100 0.51 -13.40 -20.14
CA GLU A 100 1.36 -14.21 -21.01
C GLU A 100 0.55 -15.19 -21.86
N THR A 101 1.07 -15.60 -23.01
CA THR A 101 0.34 -16.41 -24.00
C THR A 101 -0.13 -17.78 -23.51
N GLU A 102 0.52 -18.34 -22.49
CA GLU A 102 0.16 -19.63 -21.87
C GLU A 102 -0.28 -19.49 -20.41
N GLU A 103 -0.50 -18.27 -19.93
CA GLU A 103 -0.85 -18.02 -18.54
C GLU A 103 -2.37 -18.17 -18.32
N PRO A 104 -2.80 -19.07 -17.40
CA PRO A 104 -4.20 -19.17 -17.02
C PRO A 104 -4.66 -17.89 -16.32
N LEU A 105 -5.93 -17.53 -16.54
CA LEU A 105 -6.49 -16.26 -16.07
C LEU A 105 -6.40 -16.06 -14.55
N SER A 106 -6.46 -17.14 -13.78
CA SER A 106 -6.29 -17.11 -12.32
C SER A 106 -4.89 -16.66 -11.91
N SER A 107 -3.85 -17.18 -12.58
CA SER A 107 -2.45 -16.81 -12.30
C SER A 107 -2.14 -15.38 -12.70
N TYR A 108 -2.72 -14.92 -13.82
CA TYR A 108 -2.66 -13.52 -14.22
C TYR A 108 -3.30 -12.61 -13.16
N TYR A 109 -4.46 -13.00 -12.63
CA TYR A 109 -5.17 -12.24 -11.60
C TYR A 109 -4.39 -12.18 -10.28
N ASP A 110 -3.81 -13.30 -9.85
CA ASP A 110 -2.97 -13.36 -8.64
C ASP A 110 -1.75 -12.44 -8.78
N ARG A 111 -1.10 -12.43 -9.96
CA ARG A 111 0.00 -11.52 -10.27
C ARG A 111 -0.44 -10.06 -10.29
N ALA A 112 -1.61 -9.77 -10.84
CA ALA A 112 -2.15 -8.41 -10.87
C ALA A 112 -2.45 -7.91 -9.45
N GLN A 113 -3.02 -8.76 -8.60
CA GLN A 113 -3.24 -8.46 -7.19
C GLN A 113 -1.93 -8.24 -6.44
N GLU A 114 -0.92 -9.06 -6.69
CA GLU A 114 0.41 -8.88 -6.11
C GLU A 114 1.07 -7.57 -6.58
N LEU A 115 0.94 -7.23 -7.87
CA LEU A 115 1.45 -5.98 -8.42
C LEU A 115 0.75 -4.75 -7.81
N LEU A 116 -0.57 -4.82 -7.62
CA LEU A 116 -1.36 -3.78 -6.97
C LEU A 116 -1.02 -3.65 -5.48
N ARG A 117 -0.81 -4.75 -4.78
CA ARG A 117 -0.30 -4.76 -3.39
C ARG A 117 1.08 -4.11 -3.30
N ARG A 118 1.91 -4.26 -4.34
CA ARG A 118 3.24 -3.63 -4.43
C ARG A 118 3.19 -2.15 -4.81
N SER A 119 2.17 -1.69 -5.54
CA SER A 119 2.09 -0.30 -6.04
C SER A 119 1.60 0.73 -5.02
N TYR A 120 0.96 0.29 -3.93
CA TYR A 120 0.51 1.12 -2.80
C TYR A 120 -0.24 2.41 -3.21
N GLY A 121 -0.87 2.46 -4.38
CA GLY A 121 -1.57 3.65 -4.88
C GLY A 121 -0.69 4.91 -5.03
N ARG A 122 0.62 4.76 -5.15
CA ARG A 122 1.52 5.90 -5.39
C ARG A 122 1.47 6.26 -6.87
N ASP A 123 0.65 7.25 -7.21
CA ASP A 123 0.73 7.88 -8.52
C ASP A 123 2.15 8.42 -8.74
N ALA A 124 2.72 8.13 -9.90
CA ALA A 124 3.94 8.79 -10.33
C ALA A 124 3.68 10.30 -10.34
N ARG A 125 4.60 11.10 -9.79
CA ARG A 125 4.50 12.56 -9.92
C ARG A 125 4.54 12.90 -11.41
N THR A 126 3.37 13.14 -12.00
CA THR A 126 3.29 13.72 -13.32
C THR A 126 3.70 15.18 -13.15
N ASN A 127 4.73 15.61 -13.88
CA ASN A 127 4.95 17.05 -14.01
C ASN A 127 3.68 17.59 -14.67
N GLY A 128 2.92 18.44 -13.96
CA GLY A 128 1.68 19.07 -14.44
C GLY A 128 1.86 20.01 -15.63
N SER A 129 2.92 19.83 -16.40
CA SER A 129 3.23 20.51 -17.65
C SER A 129 2.63 19.81 -18.87
N SER A 130 2.06 18.61 -18.70
CA SER A 130 1.32 17.95 -19.78
C SER A 130 -0.03 18.66 -19.95
N PRO A 131 -0.37 19.16 -21.15
CA PRO A 131 -1.69 19.72 -21.39
C PRO A 131 -2.75 18.63 -21.17
N LEU A 132 -3.83 18.98 -20.49
CA LEU A 132 -4.97 18.08 -20.28
C LEU A 132 -5.43 17.53 -21.63
N SER A 133 -5.68 16.23 -21.68
CA SER A 133 -6.36 15.65 -22.83
C SER A 133 -7.77 16.25 -22.96
N PRO A 134 -8.37 16.21 -24.17
CA PRO A 134 -9.71 16.76 -24.39
C PRO A 134 -10.77 16.18 -23.44
N ILE A 135 -10.64 14.90 -23.04
CA ILE A 135 -11.58 14.25 -22.13
C ILE A 135 -11.40 14.75 -20.69
N GLU A 136 -10.15 14.93 -20.24
CA GLU A 136 -9.84 15.44 -18.89
C GLU A 136 -10.30 16.88 -18.73
N ALA A 137 -10.14 17.71 -19.76
CA ALA A 137 -10.62 19.09 -19.75
C ALA A 137 -12.17 19.16 -19.63
N VAL A 138 -12.89 18.32 -20.36
CA VAL A 138 -14.36 18.25 -20.28
C VAL A 138 -14.81 17.80 -18.89
N VAL A 139 -14.22 16.73 -18.35
CA VAL A 139 -14.56 16.22 -17.00
C VAL A 139 -14.26 17.27 -15.92
N LEU A 140 -13.09 17.91 -15.97
CA LEU A 140 -12.73 18.98 -15.03
C LEU A 140 -13.66 20.19 -15.15
N SER A 141 -14.05 20.58 -16.37
CA SER A 141 -15.02 21.68 -16.55
C SER A 141 -16.38 21.37 -15.92
N GLY A 142 -16.83 20.12 -16.01
CA GLY A 142 -18.06 19.67 -15.37
C GLY A 142 -17.99 19.72 -13.84
N ILE A 143 -16.85 19.33 -13.26
CA ILE A 143 -16.64 19.32 -11.80
C ILE A 143 -16.49 20.75 -11.25
N VAL A 144 -15.76 21.62 -11.94
CA VAL A 144 -15.57 23.02 -11.53
C VAL A 144 -16.87 23.81 -11.66
N SER A 145 -17.69 23.52 -12.67
CA SER A 145 -18.96 24.22 -12.88
C SER A 145 -20.07 23.85 -11.89
N VAL A 146 -19.94 22.76 -11.12
CA VAL A 146 -20.92 22.34 -10.10
C VAL A 146 -20.73 23.08 -8.76
N ARG A 147 -19.70 23.95 -8.66
CA ARG A 147 -19.32 24.63 -7.41
C ARG A 147 -19.53 26.14 -7.40
N ASN A 148 -20.48 26.66 -8.19
CA ASN A 148 -21.05 28.00 -8.05
C ASN A 148 -22.57 27.93 -7.89
#